data_AF-A0A2M8P7H6-F1
#
_entry.id   AF-A0A2M8P7H6-F1
#
_cell.length_a   1.000
_cell.length_b   1.000
_cell.length_c   1.000
_cell.angle_alpha   90.00
_cell.angle_beta   90.00
_cell.angle_gamma   90.00
#
_symmetry.space_group_name_H-M   'P 1'
#
loop_
_entity.id
_entity.type
_entity.pdbx_description
1 polymer ?
#
loop_
_entity_poly.entity_id
_entity_poly.type
_entity_poly.pdbx_seq_one_letter_code
_entity_poly.pdbx_strand_id
1 'polypeptide(L)'
;SRLEVALEAANRFVREQSAQVGLSRIGSTAAGVILEEKGIATIFNVGDCRVYLIRGNHIERVSKDQSVMERQLDAGASEEAVKALRNAMVTAFLGQPIPIQANITQLK
;
A
#
# COMPACT_ATOMS: atom_id res chain seq x y z
N SER A 1 9.88 12.94 -1.71
CA SER A 1 11.04 12.04 -1.86
C SER A 1 11.11 11.49 -3.29
N ARG A 2 12.22 10.87 -3.72
CA ARG A 2 12.30 10.21 -5.05
C ARG A 2 11.24 9.10 -5.21
N LEU A 3 10.94 8.39 -4.12
CA LEU A 3 9.90 7.37 -4.06
C LEU A 3 8.51 7.96 -4.36
N GLU A 4 8.12 9.02 -3.66
CA GLU A 4 6.78 9.63 -3.85
C GLU A 4 6.60 10.15 -5.29
N VAL A 5 7.65 10.76 -5.87
CA VAL A 5 7.62 11.20 -7.28
C VAL A 5 7.45 10.01 -8.22
N ALA A 6 8.15 8.89 -7.97
CA ALA A 6 8.03 7.68 -8.78
C ALA A 6 6.63 7.05 -8.66
N LEU A 7 6.05 7.00 -7.45
CA LEU A 7 4.71 6.50 -7.22
C LEU A 7 3.64 7.36 -7.91
N GLU A 8 3.79 8.69 -7.89
CA GLU A 8 2.86 9.57 -8.58
C GLU A 8 2.99 9.45 -10.11
N ALA A 9 4.22 9.27 -10.62
CA ALA A 9 4.43 8.97 -12.04
C ALA A 9 3.77 7.64 -12.44
N ALA A 10 3.92 6.59 -11.63
CA ALA A 10 3.28 5.30 -11.85
C ALA A 10 1.75 5.39 -11.76
N ASN A 11 1.20 6.15 -10.81
CA ASN A 11 -0.23 6.40 -10.67
C ASN A 11 -0.83 7.00 -11.93
N ARG A 12 -0.18 8.05 -12.46
CA ARG A 12 -0.58 8.69 -13.71
C ARG A 12 -0.49 7.73 -14.89
N PHE A 13 0.61 6.99 -15.01
CA PHE A 13 0.81 6.03 -16.08
C PHE A 13 -0.29 4.96 -16.10
N VAL A 14 -0.56 4.31 -14.96
CA VAL A 14 -1.62 3.29 -14.85
C VAL A 14 -2.99 3.88 -15.21
N ARG A 15 -3.28 5.10 -14.79
CA ARG A 15 -4.54 5.78 -15.12
C ARG A 15 -4.68 6.02 -16.63
N GLU A 16 -3.62 6.46 -17.29
CA GLU A 16 -3.62 6.73 -18.73
C GLU A 16 -3.67 5.45 -19.58
N GLN A 17 -3.16 4.33 -19.05
CA GLN A 17 -3.21 3.03 -19.71
C GLN A 17 -4.62 2.45 -19.82
N SER A 18 -5.59 2.87 -18.99
CA SER A 18 -6.95 2.32 -19.06
C SER A 18 -7.58 2.48 -20.45
N ALA A 19 -7.35 3.63 -21.08
CA ALA A 19 -7.82 3.91 -22.44
C ALA A 19 -7.18 3.00 -23.50
N GLN A 20 -5.88 2.67 -23.34
CA GLN A 20 -5.16 1.81 -24.29
C GLN A 20 -5.68 0.37 -24.27
N VAL A 21 -6.13 -0.10 -23.11
CA VAL A 21 -6.71 -1.43 -22.95
C VAL A 21 -8.25 -1.45 -23.10
N GLY A 22 -8.86 -0.34 -23.50
CA GLY A 22 -10.30 -0.24 -23.73
C GLY A 22 -11.17 -0.34 -22.47
N LEU A 23 -10.61 -0.03 -21.29
CA LEU A 23 -11.32 -0.06 -20.01
C LEU A 23 -11.54 1.35 -19.47
N SER A 24 -12.69 1.57 -18.81
CA SER A 24 -12.98 2.86 -18.17
C SER A 24 -12.01 3.17 -17.02
N ARG A 25 -11.46 2.13 -16.39
CA ARG A 25 -10.49 2.23 -15.31
C ARG A 25 -9.69 0.94 -15.20
N ILE A 26 -8.42 1.08 -14.86
CA ILE A 26 -7.60 0.00 -14.31
C ILE A 26 -6.92 0.48 -13.04
N GLY A 27 -6.41 -0.44 -12.23
CA GLY A 27 -5.62 -0.10 -11.06
C GLY A 27 -4.81 -1.28 -10.56
N SER A 28 -3.81 -0.97 -9.75
CA SER A 28 -2.96 -1.96 -9.09
C SER A 28 -2.55 -1.45 -7.72
N THR A 29 -2.36 -2.36 -6.78
CA THR A 29 -1.63 -2.06 -5.54
C THR A 29 -0.13 -2.02 -5.81
N ALA A 30 0.64 -1.44 -4.89
CA ALA A 30 2.09 -1.41 -4.95
C ALA A 30 2.68 -1.40 -3.53
N ALA A 31 3.58 -2.34 -3.25
CA ALA A 31 4.33 -2.36 -2.00
C ALA A 31 5.77 -2.76 -2.27
N GLY A 32 6.71 -2.32 -1.43
CA GLY A 32 8.10 -2.65 -1.64
C GLY A 32 9.04 -2.10 -0.58
N VAL A 33 10.33 -2.38 -0.80
CA VAL A 33 11.43 -1.99 0.07
C VAL A 33 12.52 -1.32 -0.77
N ILE A 34 12.98 -0.16 -0.34
CA ILE A 34 14.19 0.49 -0.82
C ILE A 34 15.28 0.23 0.20
N LEU A 35 16.35 -0.44 -0.23
CA LEU A 35 17.56 -0.61 0.59
C LEU A 35 18.45 0.60 0.37
N GLU A 36 18.69 1.34 1.44
CA GLU A 36 19.56 2.51 1.48
C GLU A 36 20.93 2.13 2.08
N GLU A 37 21.85 3.08 2.08
CA GLU A 37 23.15 2.91 2.72
C GLU A 37 23.00 2.64 4.23
N LYS A 38 24.05 2.07 4.83
CA LYS A 38 24.13 1.80 6.28
C LYS A 38 23.01 0.90 6.82
N GLY A 39 22.43 0.05 5.97
CA GLY A 39 21.44 -0.95 6.37
C GLY A 39 20.04 -0.40 6.62
N ILE A 40 19.76 0.84 6.23
CA ILE A 40 18.42 1.43 6.36
C ILE A 40 17.52 0.85 5.27
N ALA A 41 16.32 0.39 5.65
CA ALA A 41 15.30 -0.06 4.71
C ALA A 41 14.09 0.87 4.78
N THR A 42 13.71 1.48 3.65
CA THR A 42 12.48 2.26 3.51
C THR A 42 11.41 1.39 2.89
N ILE A 43 10.35 1.10 3.65
CA ILE A 43 9.21 0.31 3.24
C ILE A 43 8.12 1.26 2.77
N PHE A 44 7.46 0.91 1.67
CA PHE A 44 6.29 1.62 1.19
C PHE A 44 5.14 0.68 0.88
N ASN A 45 3.91 1.17 1.05
CA ASN A 45 2.70 0.48 0.65
C ASN A 45 1.64 1.44 0.11
N VAL A 46 1.00 1.03 -0.98
CA VAL A 46 -0.17 1.62 -1.62
C VAL A 46 -1.17 0.49 -1.86
N GLY A 47 -2.24 0.47 -1.06
CA GLY A 47 -3.26 -0.57 -1.08
C GLY A 47 -3.09 -1.65 -0.01
N ASP A 48 -3.51 -2.88 -0.28
CA ASP A 48 -3.57 -3.99 0.69
C ASP A 48 -2.52 -5.08 0.45
N CYS A 49 -1.54 -4.83 -0.42
CA CYS A 49 -0.32 -5.63 -0.43
C CYS A 49 0.43 -5.48 0.89
N ARG A 50 1.28 -6.46 1.19
CA ARG A 50 2.00 -6.53 2.47
C ARG A 50 3.48 -6.78 2.29
N VAL A 51 4.26 -6.09 3.11
CA VAL A 51 5.70 -6.33 3.28
C VAL A 51 5.90 -6.94 4.66
N TYR A 52 6.66 -8.04 4.70
CA TYR A 52 7.00 -8.74 5.92
C TYR A 52 8.51 -8.77 6.15
N LEU A 53 8.91 -8.56 7.40
CA LEU A 53 10.27 -8.80 7.87
C LEU A 53 10.28 -10.15 8.60
N ILE A 54 11.16 -11.05 8.16
CA ILE A 54 11.35 -12.36 8.78
C ILE A 54 12.74 -12.39 9.40
N ARG A 55 12.83 -12.60 10.72
CA ARG A 55 14.09 -12.73 11.47
C ARG A 55 14.00 -13.94 12.41
N GLY A 56 14.78 -14.98 12.14
CA GLY A 56 14.67 -16.25 12.86
C GLY A 56 13.27 -16.85 12.73
N ASN A 57 12.62 -17.15 13.85
CA ASN A 57 11.25 -17.68 13.90
C ASN A 57 10.18 -16.58 14.09
N HIS A 58 10.52 -15.31 13.85
CA HIS A 58 9.59 -14.19 13.96
C HIS A 58 9.23 -13.63 12.58
N ILE A 59 7.92 -13.44 12.35
CA ILE A 59 7.36 -12.77 11.17
C ILE A 59 6.63 -11.51 11.62
N GLU A 60 7.05 -10.38 11.08
CA GLU A 60 6.47 -9.07 11.38
C GLU A 60 5.93 -8.44 10.10
N ARG A 61 4.65 -8.03 10.08
CA ARG A 61 4.12 -7.19 9.00
C ARG A 61 4.63 -5.78 9.20
N VAL A 62 5.51 -5.32 8.32
CA VAL A 62 6.14 -3.98 8.41
C VAL A 62 5.48 -2.95 7.51
N SER A 63 4.50 -3.36 6.72
CA SER A 63 3.58 -2.47 6.00
C SER A 63 2.28 -2.28 6.76
N LYS A 64 1.52 -1.25 6.39
CA LYS A 64 0.15 -1.04 6.85
C LYS A 64 -0.81 -1.01 5.67
N ASP A 65 -1.81 -1.88 5.69
CA ASP A 65 -2.80 -1.99 4.61
C ASP A 65 -3.61 -0.68 4.52
N GLN A 66 -3.97 -0.29 3.30
CA GLN A 66 -4.90 0.81 3.05
C GLN A 66 -6.23 0.21 2.61
N SER A 67 -6.99 -0.26 3.59
CA SER A 67 -8.29 -0.91 3.43
C SER A 67 -9.32 -0.33 4.39
N VAL A 68 -10.61 -0.56 4.13
CA VAL A 68 -11.68 -0.17 5.07
C VAL A 68 -11.51 -0.88 6.41
N MET A 69 -11.15 -2.17 6.38
CA MET A 69 -10.85 -2.96 7.57
C MET A 69 -9.73 -2.35 8.41
N GLU A 70 -8.58 -2.01 7.81
CA GLU A 70 -7.47 -1.41 8.58
C GLU A 70 -7.88 -0.07 9.20
N ARG A 71 -8.66 0.75 8.47
CA ARG A 71 -9.18 2.02 9.01
C ARG A 71 -10.14 1.84 10.19
N GLN A 72 -10.92 0.76 10.22
CA GLN A 72 -11.80 0.47 11.35
C GLN A 72 -11.01 0.00 12.58
N LEU A 73 -9.99 -0.83 12.37
CA LEU A 73 -9.07 -1.24 13.44
C LEU A 73 -8.36 -0.01 14.04
N ASP A 74 -7.87 0.89 13.19
CA ASP A 74 -7.26 2.16 13.60
C ASP A 74 -8.21 3.06 14.40
N ALA A 75 -9.51 2.99 14.10
CA ALA A 75 -10.56 3.72 14.81
C ALA A 75 -10.99 3.05 16.14
N GLY A 76 -10.36 1.93 16.52
CA GLY A 76 -10.61 1.24 17.78
C GLY A 76 -11.71 0.16 17.71
N ALA A 77 -12.14 -0.23 16.51
CA ALA A 77 -13.00 -1.42 16.38
C ALA A 77 -12.22 -2.69 16.77
N SER A 78 -12.89 -3.64 17.43
CA SER A 78 -12.25 -4.92 17.75
C SER A 78 -11.99 -5.74 16.50
N GLU A 79 -10.96 -6.59 16.53
CA GLU A 79 -10.66 -7.47 15.40
C GLU A 79 -11.85 -8.36 15.02
N GLU A 80 -12.61 -8.84 16.00
CA GLU A 80 -13.78 -9.69 15.80
C GLU A 80 -14.86 -8.94 15.02
N ALA A 81 -15.12 -7.68 15.39
CA ALA A 81 -16.11 -6.85 14.73
C ALA A 81 -15.74 -6.60 13.26
N VAL A 82 -14.47 -6.29 12.98
CA VAL A 82 -14.01 -6.02 11.62
C VAL A 82 -13.96 -7.30 10.77
N LYS A 83 -13.54 -8.43 11.35
CA LYS A 83 -13.56 -9.74 10.68
C LYS A 83 -14.99 -10.16 10.31
N ALA A 84 -15.98 -9.87 11.16
CA ALA A 84 -17.39 -10.17 10.89
C ALA A 84 -17.93 -9.40 9.67
N LEU A 85 -17.46 -8.16 9.45
CA LEU A 85 -17.84 -7.34 8.30
C LEU A 85 -17.27 -7.85 6.97
N ARG A 86 -16.19 -8.65 7.00
CA ARG A 86 -15.48 -9.18 5.82
C ARG A 86 -15.17 -8.12 4.74
N ASN A 87 -14.95 -6.87 5.17
CA ASN A 87 -14.78 -5.74 4.26
C ASN A 87 -13.30 -5.46 3.97
N ALA A 88 -12.76 -6.18 2.99
CA ALA A 88 -11.39 -6.01 2.49
C ALA A 88 -11.28 -4.94 1.38
N MET A 89 -12.25 -4.02 1.27
CA MET A 89 -12.23 -3.01 0.21
C MET A 89 -10.97 -2.14 0.32
N VAL A 90 -10.15 -2.18 -0.73
CA VAL A 90 -8.93 -1.38 -0.88
C VAL A 90 -9.28 0.09 -1.07
N THR A 91 -8.53 0.97 -0.40
CA THR A 91 -8.85 2.40 -0.30
C THR A 91 -7.82 3.29 -0.97
N ALA A 92 -6.71 2.71 -1.44
CA ALA A 92 -5.67 3.38 -2.20
C ALA A 92 -5.07 2.40 -3.23
N PHE A 93 -4.82 2.86 -4.44
CA PHE A 93 -4.24 2.06 -5.53
C PHE A 93 -3.64 2.99 -6.58
N LEU A 94 -2.69 2.49 -7.37
CA LEU A 94 -2.18 3.17 -8.56
C LEU A 94 -3.26 3.19 -9.64
N GLY A 95 -3.41 4.32 -10.34
CA GLY A 95 -4.49 4.57 -11.31
C GLY A 95 -5.65 5.39 -10.74
N GLN A 96 -5.53 5.90 -9.50
CA GLN A 96 -6.58 6.67 -8.85
C GLN A 96 -6.60 8.14 -9.34
N PRO A 97 -7.75 8.84 -9.27
CA PRO A 97 -7.87 10.20 -9.80
C PRO A 97 -7.18 11.26 -8.91
N ILE A 98 -6.92 10.90 -7.65
CA ILE A 98 -6.28 11.77 -6.65
C ILE A 98 -4.79 11.42 -6.50
N PRO A 99 -3.96 12.33 -5.94
CA PRO A 99 -2.58 12.02 -5.63
C PRO A 99 -2.44 10.79 -4.72
N ILE A 100 -1.33 10.06 -4.86
CA ILE A 100 -1.03 8.92 -3.99
C ILE A 100 -0.59 9.41 -2.60
N GLN A 101 -1.19 8.84 -1.56
CA GLN A 101 -0.68 8.90 -0.20
C GLN A 101 -0.16 7.52 0.16
N ALA A 102 1.15 7.31 0.01
CA ALA A 102 1.78 6.04 0.37
C ALA A 102 2.04 5.98 1.88
N ASN A 103 1.81 4.81 2.47
CA ASN A 103 2.31 4.53 3.81
C ASN A 103 3.81 4.26 3.70
N ILE A 104 4.65 5.06 4.36
CA ILE A 104 6.11 4.93 4.33
C ILE A 104 6.64 4.72 5.75
N THR A 105 7.53 3.75 5.93
CA THR A 105 8.16 3.43 7.23
C THR A 105 9.62 3.11 7.03
N GLN A 106 10.49 3.55 7.94
CA GLN A 106 11.93 3.23 7.90
C GLN A 106 12.27 2.22 8.99
N LEU A 107 13.05 1.20 8.62
CA LEU A 107 13.65 0.23 9.53
C LEU A 107 15.17 0.38 9.52
N LYS A 108 15.79 0.08 10.66
CA LYS A 108 17.24 0.00 10.86
C LYS A 108 17.67 -1.42 11.17
#